data_AF-A0A7J9G1R5-F1
#
_entry.id   AF-A0A7J9G1R5-F1
#
_cell.length_a   1.000
_cell.length_b   1.000
_cell.length_c   1.000
_cell.angle_alpha   90.00
_cell.angle_beta   90.00
_cell.angle_gamma   90.00
#
_symmetry.space_group_name_H-M   'P 1'
#
loop_
_entity.id
_entity.type
_entity.pdbx_description
1 polymer ?
#
loop_
_entity_poly.entity_id
_entity_poly.type
_entity_poly.pdbx_seq_one_letter_code
_entity_poly.pdbx_strand_id
1 'polypeptide(L)' 'MKIRGHEQVIIYVLILKDCVRRRVMKSVIANPFCSETAAKDAMEAVWDVCYNDTKPFDRAP' A
#
# COMPACT_ATOMS: atom_id res chain seq x y z
N MET A 1 2.63 20.06 18.15
CA MET A 1 2.74 20.60 16.78
C MET A 1 1.35 20.62 16.16
N LYS A 2 0.73 21.80 15.99
CA LYS A 2 -0.62 21.93 15.41
C LYS A 2 -0.46 21.97 13.89
N ILE A 3 -0.59 20.82 13.26
CA ILE A 3 -0.39 20.66 11.81
C ILE A 3 -1.65 21.17 11.09
N ARG A 4 -1.49 21.98 10.04
CA ARG A 4 -2.61 22.58 9.28
C ARG A 4 -3.45 21.49 8.61
N GLY A 5 -4.74 21.72 8.37
CA GLY A 5 -5.66 20.70 7.83
C GLY A 5 -5.14 20.01 6.55
N HIS A 6 -4.61 20.76 5.58
CA HIS A 6 -3.98 20.19 4.37
C HIS A 6 -2.78 19.29 4.70
N GLU A 7 -1.98 19.70 5.68
CA GLU A 7 -0.78 19.00 6.10
C GLU A 7 -1.14 17.76 6.95
N GLN A 8 -2.24 17.77 7.70
CA GLN A 8 -2.83 16.57 8.30
C GLN A 8 -3.39 15.59 7.26
N VAL A 9 -4.08 16.08 6.22
CA VAL A 9 -4.58 15.22 5.13
C VAL A 9 -3.42 14.59 4.37
N ILE A 10 -2.36 15.36 4.06
CA ILE A 10 -1.14 14.84 3.45
C ILE A 10 -0.50 13.77 4.34
N ILE A 11 -0.37 14.02 5.64
CA ILE A 11 0.15 13.04 6.60
C ILE A 11 -0.70 11.76 6.61
N TYR A 12 -2.03 11.87 6.62
CA TYR A 12 -2.92 10.71 6.64
C TYR A 12 -2.82 9.88 5.35
N VAL A 13 -2.78 10.53 4.18
CA VAL A 13 -2.63 9.86 2.88
C VAL A 13 -1.25 9.20 2.75
N LEU A 14 -0.18 9.84 3.23
CA LEU A 14 1.16 9.25 3.23
C LEU A 14 1.25 8.06 4.19
N ILE A 15 0.70 8.18 5.41
CA ILE A 15 0.65 7.08 6.39
C ILE A 15 -0.10 5.86 5.81
N LEU A 16 -1.19 6.07 5.07
CA LEU A 16 -1.94 4.99 4.44
C LEU A 16 -1.09 4.24 3.39
N LYS A 17 -0.37 4.97 2.54
CA LYS A 17 0.51 4.36 1.52
C LYS A 17 1.63 3.54 2.17
N ASP A 18 2.30 4.08 3.18
CA ASP A 18 3.40 3.40 3.87
C ASP A 18 2.91 2.17 4.65
N CYS A 19 1.74 2.26 5.27
CA CYS A 19 1.11 1.13 5.95
C CYS A 19 0.84 -0.03 4.98
N VAL A 20 0.27 0.27 3.81
CA VAL A 20 -0.04 -0.74 2.80
C VAL A 20 1.25 -1.34 2.24
N ARG A 21 2.26 -0.55 1.87
CA ARG A 21 3.57 -1.07 1.44
C ARG A 21 4.16 -2.02 2.48
N ARG A 22 4.18 -1.63 3.76
CA ARG A 22 4.69 -2.47 4.85
C ARG A 22 3.93 -3.79 4.99
N ARG A 23 2.60 -3.76 4.83
CA ARG A 23 1.74 -4.95 4.93
C ARG A 23 1.95 -5.91 3.77
N VAL A 24 2.03 -5.40 2.54
CA VAL A 24 2.28 -6.21 1.34
C VAL A 24 3.62 -6.94 1.48
N MET A 25 4.70 -6.22 1.81
CA MET A 25 6.02 -6.85 1.97
C MET A 25 6.01 -7.95 3.05
N LYS A 26 5.39 -7.71 4.21
CA LYS A 26 5.27 -8.75 5.25
C LYS A 26 4.50 -9.98 4.77
N SER A 27 3.46 -9.79 3.97
CA SER A 27 2.65 -10.88 3.45
C SER A 27 3.40 -11.71 2.42
N VAL A 28 4.06 -11.04 1.46
CA VAL A 28 4.69 -11.71 0.31
C VAL A 28 6.00 -12.38 0.72
N ILE A 29 6.80 -11.77 1.62
CA ILE A 29 8.02 -12.39 2.16
C ILE A 29 7.70 -13.63 3.01
N ALA A 30 6.51 -13.71 3.61
CA ALA A 30 6.10 -14.90 4.36
C ALA A 30 5.87 -16.13 3.47
N ASN A 31 5.85 -15.97 2.14
CA ASN A 31 5.76 -17.09 1.20
C ASN A 31 7.15 -17.74 1.01
N PRO A 32 7.31 -19.04 1.31
CA PRO A 32 8.60 -19.73 1.18
C PRO A 32 9.14 -19.81 -0.26
N PHE A 33 8.31 -19.55 -1.28
CA PHE A 33 8.70 -19.55 -2.69
C PHE A 33 9.01 -18.16 -3.24
N CYS A 34 8.95 -17.12 -2.40
CA CYS A 34 9.18 -15.74 -2.82
C CYS A 34 10.39 -15.15 -2.09
N SER A 35 11.41 -14.73 -2.83
CA SER A 35 12.55 -14.01 -2.24
C SER A 35 12.14 -12.57 -1.90
N GLU A 36 12.86 -11.95 -0.95
CA GLU A 36 12.61 -10.55 -0.59
C GLU A 36 12.74 -9.59 -1.79
N THR A 37 13.72 -9.84 -2.67
CA THR A 37 13.89 -9.07 -3.91
C THR A 37 12.68 -9.25 -4.83
N ALA A 38 12.26 -10.50 -5.08
CA ALA A 38 11.10 -10.77 -5.92
C ALA A 38 9.81 -10.18 -5.34
N ALA A 39 9.66 -10.19 -4.01
CA ALA A 39 8.54 -9.59 -3.31
C ALA A 39 8.49 -8.07 -3.54
N LYS A 40 9.64 -7.40 -3.48
CA LYS A 40 9.75 -5.96 -3.72
C LYS A 40 9.44 -5.62 -5.17
N ASP A 41 10.02 -6.36 -6.11
CA ASP A 41 9.80 -6.15 -7.55
C ASP A 41 8.33 -6.36 -7.91
N ALA A 42 7.70 -7.41 -7.37
CA ALA A 42 6.27 -7.66 -7.57
C ALA A 42 5.40 -6.54 -7.00
N MET A 43 5.74 -6.01 -5.81
CA MET A 43 4.99 -4.91 -5.19
C MET A 43 5.08 -3.64 -6.04
N GLU A 44 6.29 -3.23 -6.46
CA GLU A 44 6.46 -2.01 -7.26
C GLU A 44 5.82 -2.14 -8.65
N ALA A 45 5.87 -3.32 -9.27
CA ALA A 45 5.29 -3.55 -10.60
C ALA A 45 3.77 -3.32 -10.68
N VAL A 46 3.05 -3.50 -9.56
CA VAL A 46 1.57 -3.37 -9.53
C VAL A 46 1.08 -2.20 -8.71
N TRP A 47 1.97 -1.46 -8.03
CA TRP A 47 1.60 -0.46 -7.03
C TRP A 47 0.63 0.60 -7.56
N ASP A 48 0.97 1.23 -8.69
CA ASP A 48 0.18 2.33 -9.26
C ASP A 48 -1.18 1.88 -9.80
N VAL A 49 -1.33 0.60 -10.11
CA VAL A 49 -2.59 0.01 -10.58
C VAL A 49 -3.44 -0.44 -9.39
N CYS A 50 -2.91 -1.35 -8.58
CA CYS A 50 -3.68 -2.03 -7.53
C CYS A 50 -4.02 -1.12 -6.34
N TYR A 51 -3.14 -0.18 -5.96
CA TYR A 51 -3.44 0.71 -4.83
C TYR A 51 -4.58 1.68 -5.15
N ASN A 52 -4.72 2.07 -6.42
CA ASN A 52 -5.73 3.02 -6.89
C ASN A 52 -7.01 2.34 -7.42
N ASP A 53 -7.02 1.00 -7.54
CA ASP A 53 -8.18 0.26 -8.02
C ASP A 53 -9.26 0.13 -6.93
N THR A 54 -10.33 0.91 -7.06
CA THR A 54 -11.50 0.86 -6.17
C THR A 54 -12.56 -0.12 -6.62
N LYS A 55 -12.45 -0.70 -7.83
CA LYS A 55 -13.46 -1.60 -8.40
C LYS A 55 -13.88 -2.76 -7.49
N PRO A 56 -12.95 -3.38 -6.71
CA PRO A 56 -13.35 -4.45 -5.79
C PRO A 56 -14.35 -4.00 -4.71
N PHE A 57 -14.40 -2.72 -4.39
CA PHE A 57 -15.24 -2.14 -3.34
C PHE A 57 -16.51 -1.47 -3.87
N ASP A 58 -16.63 -1.26 -5.18
CA ASP A 58 -17.81 -0.66 -5.82
C ASP A 58 -19.06 -1.57 -5.77
N ARG A 59 -18.88 -2.85 -5.45
CA ARG A 59 -19.95 -3.84 -5.29
C ARG A 59 -20.19 -4.12 -3.81
N ALA A 60 -20.69 -3.14 -3.06
CA ALA A 60 -21.37 -3.38 -1.80
C ALA A 60 -22.90 -3.26 -2.02
N PRO A 61 -23.73 -4.16 -1.46
CA PRO A 61 -25.19 -4.09 -1.57
C PRO A 61 -25.78 -2.89 -0.82
#